data_AF-A0A833P0Q3-F1
#
_entry.id   AF-A0A833P0Q3-F1
#
_cell.length_a   1.000
_cell.length_b   1.000
_cell.length_c   1.000
_cell.angle_alpha   90.00
_cell.angle_beta   90.00
_cell.angle_gamma   90.00
#
_symmetry.space_group_name_H-M   'P 1'
#
loop_
_entity.id
_entity.type
_entity.pdbx_description
1 polymer ?
#
loop_
_entity_poly.entity_id
_entity_poly.type
_entity_poly.pdbx_seq_one_letter_code
_entity_poly.pdbx_strand_id
1 'polypeptide(L)'
;MSVVKRLRTRFARRFFPDREQFAAPIRDDAMRLMAWFDFLFVDFGILRFFWKNRAQVGARAFRMNQPYPGDIARAAREGIRTIVTIRHDPRHGGHALVAEACARHGLTYVTIPFFSREAPSRAAILDAAAFFARADYPLLMHCKSGADRAGFISALYLIVAENVPVREARHQLSLRFLHFSASRTGILDAVFAAYLAAHADEATPFLDWVQQDYDPARLMQTFKARGVADFIDRILLRRE
;
A
#
# COMPACT_ATOMS: atom_id res chain seq x y z
N MET A 1 17.88 15.44 24.36
CA MET A 1 18.13 15.34 22.88
C MET A 1 19.37 16.16 22.53
N SER A 2 20.47 15.53 22.09
CA SER A 2 21.77 16.20 21.94
C SER A 2 21.80 17.25 20.83
N VAL A 3 22.63 18.28 21.02
CA VAL A 3 22.87 19.41 20.10
C VAL A 3 23.30 18.93 18.70
N VAL A 4 24.07 17.85 18.63
CA VAL A 4 24.49 17.18 17.39
C VAL A 4 23.29 16.67 16.59
N LYS A 5 22.26 16.11 17.27
CA LYS A 5 21.03 15.64 16.60
C LYS A 5 20.28 16.82 15.97
N ARG A 6 20.18 17.96 16.67
CA ARG A 6 19.54 19.21 16.19
C ARG A 6 20.26 19.87 15.01
N LEU A 7 21.60 19.92 15.04
CA LEU A 7 22.40 20.47 13.94
C LEU A 7 22.28 19.62 12.68
N ARG A 8 22.31 18.28 12.83
CA ARG A 8 22.09 17.34 11.74
C ARG A 8 20.68 17.45 11.16
N THR A 9 19.66 17.71 11.99
CA THR A 9 18.28 17.98 11.51
C THR A 9 18.18 19.31 10.77
N ARG A 10 18.82 20.37 11.26
CA ARG A 10 18.83 21.69 10.58
C ARG A 10 19.54 21.65 9.22
N PHE A 11 20.68 20.96 9.13
CA PHE A 11 21.42 20.83 7.88
C PHE A 11 20.68 19.93 6.88
N ALA A 12 20.12 18.79 7.34
CA ALA A 12 19.30 17.93 6.49
C ALA A 12 18.02 18.61 5.98
N ARG A 13 17.35 19.43 6.81
CA ARG A 13 16.20 20.26 6.40
C ARG A 13 16.52 21.27 5.30
N ARG A 14 17.80 21.60 5.08
CA ARG A 14 18.21 22.51 4.01
C ARG A 14 18.29 21.82 2.63
N PHE A 15 18.43 20.50 2.62
CA PHE A 15 18.55 19.70 1.39
C PHE A 15 17.35 18.77 1.14
N PHE A 16 16.53 18.51 2.15
CA PHE A 16 15.34 17.66 2.06
C PHE A 16 14.09 18.42 2.49
N PRO A 17 12.97 18.25 1.76
CA PRO A 17 11.73 18.94 2.08
C PRO A 17 11.18 18.49 3.44
N ASP A 18 10.55 19.42 4.17
CA ASP A 18 9.81 19.09 5.39
C ASP A 18 8.55 18.32 5.01
N ARG A 19 8.56 17.01 5.22
CA ARG A 19 7.49 16.11 4.78
C ARG A 19 6.14 16.37 5.47
N GLU A 20 6.13 17.01 6.63
CA GLU A 20 4.89 17.40 7.33
C GLU A 20 3.98 18.26 6.44
N GLN A 21 4.57 19.08 5.55
CA GLN A 21 3.79 19.94 4.65
C GLN A 21 2.92 19.12 3.68
N PHE A 22 3.33 17.90 3.32
CA PHE A 22 2.63 17.07 2.34
C PHE A 22 1.41 16.32 2.90
N ALA A 23 1.17 16.40 4.22
CA ALA A 23 -0.09 15.95 4.80
C ALA A 23 -1.28 16.86 4.44
N ALA A 24 -0.99 18.10 4.04
CA ALA A 24 -1.98 19.07 3.60
C ALA A 24 -2.04 19.18 2.06
N PRO A 25 -3.16 19.69 1.51
CA PRO A 25 -3.26 20.01 0.08
C PRO A 25 -2.16 20.97 -0.39
N ILE A 26 -1.74 20.83 -1.64
CA ILE A 26 -0.76 21.73 -2.27
C ILE A 26 -1.33 23.15 -2.32
N ARG A 27 -0.62 24.09 -1.69
CA ARG A 27 -1.08 25.49 -1.54
C ARG A 27 -0.47 26.47 -2.54
N ASP A 28 0.73 26.17 -3.05
CA ASP A 28 1.49 27.06 -3.93
C ASP A 28 2.47 26.26 -4.81
N ASP A 29 3.04 26.93 -5.81
CA ASP A 29 3.97 26.31 -6.78
C ASP A 29 5.27 25.84 -6.13
N ALA A 30 5.72 26.51 -5.07
CA ALA A 30 6.93 26.10 -4.34
C ALA A 30 6.73 24.76 -3.63
N MET A 31 5.59 24.59 -2.95
CA MET A 31 5.19 23.32 -2.35
C MET A 31 4.99 22.24 -3.41
N ARG A 32 4.42 22.57 -4.57
CA ARG A 32 4.29 21.61 -5.70
C ARG A 32 5.65 21.15 -6.19
N LEU A 33 6.60 22.07 -6.37
CA LEU A 33 7.97 21.74 -6.77
C LEU A 33 8.66 20.85 -5.73
N MET A 34 8.50 21.15 -4.44
CA MET A 34 9.03 20.33 -3.35
C MET A 34 8.37 18.94 -3.28
N ALA A 35 7.06 18.84 -3.56
CA ALA A 35 6.36 17.57 -3.63
C ALA A 35 6.90 16.70 -4.78
N TRP A 36 7.16 17.31 -5.95
CA TRP A 36 7.83 16.61 -7.05
C TRP A 36 9.25 16.16 -6.70
N PHE A 37 10.04 17.02 -6.08
CA PHE A 37 11.39 16.66 -5.64
C PHE A 37 11.36 15.49 -4.64
N ASP A 38 10.50 15.56 -3.62
CA ASP A 38 10.33 14.47 -2.65
C ASP A 38 9.90 13.18 -3.36
N PHE A 39 8.88 13.25 -4.21
CA PHE A 39 8.35 12.09 -4.89
C PHE A 39 9.39 11.42 -5.78
N LEU A 40 10.11 12.19 -6.61
CA LEU A 40 11.06 11.65 -7.58
C LEU A 40 12.33 11.09 -6.92
N PHE A 41 12.91 11.84 -5.97
CA PHE A 41 14.26 11.58 -5.48
C PHE A 41 14.30 11.00 -4.06
N VAL A 42 13.39 11.39 -3.17
CA VAL A 42 13.38 10.91 -1.77
C VAL A 42 12.52 9.64 -1.64
N ASP A 43 11.37 9.60 -2.33
CA ASP A 43 10.51 8.42 -2.41
C ASP A 43 10.90 7.48 -3.57
N PHE A 44 11.96 7.80 -4.32
CA PHE A 44 12.43 7.04 -5.49
C PHE A 44 11.34 6.82 -6.55
N GLY A 45 10.48 7.84 -6.74
CA GLY A 45 9.50 7.91 -7.83
C GLY A 45 10.12 7.64 -9.19
N ILE A 46 11.30 8.21 -9.46
CA ILE A 46 11.98 8.11 -10.77
C ILE A 46 12.14 6.66 -11.27
N LEU A 47 12.40 5.70 -10.38
CA LEU A 47 12.53 4.28 -10.73
C LEU A 47 11.20 3.68 -11.24
N ARG A 48 10.08 4.20 -10.75
CA ARG A 48 8.71 3.80 -11.09
C ARG A 48 8.18 4.50 -12.36
N PHE A 49 9.01 5.29 -13.02
CA PHE A 49 8.72 5.80 -14.36
C PHE A 49 8.84 4.68 -15.40
N PHE A 50 9.91 3.88 -15.33
CA PHE A 50 10.22 2.81 -16.30
C PHE A 50 9.45 1.52 -16.07
N TRP A 51 8.81 1.38 -14.91
CA TRP A 51 8.02 0.20 -14.56
C TRP A 51 6.76 0.59 -13.79
N LYS A 52 5.61 0.10 -14.25
CA LYS A 52 4.32 0.26 -13.61
C LYS A 52 3.81 -1.11 -13.19
N ASN A 53 3.56 -1.29 -11.90
CA ASN A 53 3.01 -2.52 -11.36
C ASN A 53 1.48 -2.60 -11.54
N ARG A 54 0.98 -2.15 -12.70
CA ARG A 54 -0.44 -1.96 -12.96
C ARG A 54 -1.08 -3.28 -13.42
N ALA A 55 -2.14 -3.71 -12.75
CA ALA A 55 -2.91 -4.88 -13.15
C ALA A 55 -4.37 -4.74 -12.75
N GLN A 56 -5.26 -5.40 -13.50
CA GLN A 56 -6.64 -5.59 -13.10
C GLN A 56 -6.72 -6.62 -11.96
N VAL A 57 -7.61 -6.38 -11.01
CA VAL A 57 -7.89 -7.25 -9.87
C VAL A 57 -9.39 -7.48 -9.87
N GLY A 58 -9.80 -8.68 -10.26
CA GLY A 58 -11.22 -9.01 -10.38
C GLY A 58 -11.92 -8.21 -11.48
N ALA A 59 -13.23 -8.03 -11.32
CA ALA A 59 -14.08 -7.38 -12.31
C ALA A 59 -13.99 -5.84 -12.27
N ARG A 60 -13.85 -5.25 -11.07
CA ARG A 60 -14.06 -3.80 -10.87
C ARG A 60 -12.93 -3.07 -10.16
N ALA A 61 -11.79 -3.72 -9.91
CA ALA A 61 -10.66 -3.08 -9.26
C ALA A 61 -9.37 -3.20 -10.08
N PHE A 62 -8.46 -2.29 -9.81
CA PHE A 62 -7.10 -2.27 -10.34
C PHE A 62 -6.12 -2.06 -9.21
N ARG A 63 -4.89 -2.52 -9.40
CA ARG A 63 -3.75 -2.24 -8.50
C ARG A 63 -2.63 -1.56 -9.25
N MET A 64 -1.80 -0.78 -8.57
CA MET A 64 -0.54 -0.25 -9.10
C MET A 64 0.50 0.14 -8.04
N ASN A 65 1.72 0.45 -8.49
CA ASN A 65 2.71 1.23 -7.73
C ASN A 65 2.30 2.70 -7.66
N GLN A 66 2.96 3.52 -6.83
CA GLN A 66 2.55 4.91 -6.60
C GLN A 66 2.32 5.65 -7.93
N PRO A 67 1.09 6.11 -8.19
CA PRO A 67 0.75 6.77 -9.44
C PRO A 67 1.41 8.14 -9.53
N TYR A 68 1.67 8.54 -10.76
CA TYR A 68 1.97 9.92 -11.11
C TYR A 68 0.65 10.66 -11.38
N PRO A 69 0.62 12.00 -11.32
CA PRO A 69 -0.56 12.77 -11.73
C PRO A 69 -1.12 12.39 -13.12
N GLY A 70 -0.24 12.06 -14.08
CA GLY A 70 -0.66 11.57 -15.40
C GLY A 70 -1.34 10.19 -15.37
N ASP A 71 -0.97 9.31 -14.43
CA ASP A 71 -1.67 8.03 -14.22
C ASP A 71 -3.08 8.26 -13.67
N ILE A 72 -3.26 9.25 -12.80
CA ILE A 72 -4.57 9.64 -12.26
C ILE A 72 -5.46 10.21 -13.37
N ALA A 73 -4.92 11.08 -14.22
CA ALA A 73 -5.64 11.59 -15.39
C ALA A 73 -6.07 10.47 -16.36
N ARG A 74 -5.22 9.45 -16.53
CA ARG A 74 -5.56 8.25 -17.32
C ARG A 74 -6.65 7.44 -16.62
N ALA A 75 -6.54 7.18 -15.32
CA ALA A 75 -7.54 6.45 -14.55
C ALA A 75 -8.93 7.10 -14.64
N ALA A 76 -9.00 8.43 -14.55
CA ALA A 76 -10.25 9.17 -14.73
C ALA A 76 -10.87 8.94 -16.12
N ARG A 77 -10.05 8.99 -17.19
CA ARG A 77 -10.52 8.71 -18.56
C ARG A 77 -10.97 7.26 -18.77
N GLU A 78 -10.40 6.33 -18.01
CA GLU A 78 -10.79 4.91 -18.01
C GLU A 78 -12.04 4.65 -17.13
N GLY A 79 -12.61 5.68 -16.50
CA GLY A 79 -13.83 5.58 -15.71
C GLY A 79 -13.61 5.12 -14.27
N ILE A 80 -12.37 5.07 -13.77
CA ILE A 80 -12.10 4.88 -12.33
C ILE A 80 -12.79 6.00 -11.55
N ARG A 81 -13.47 5.66 -10.46
CA ARG A 81 -14.15 6.62 -9.57
C ARG A 81 -13.36 6.87 -8.29
N THR A 82 -12.71 5.84 -7.78
CA THR A 82 -12.01 5.88 -6.47
C THR A 82 -10.55 5.48 -6.60
N ILE A 83 -9.66 6.32 -6.05
CA ILE A 83 -8.24 6.01 -5.85
C ILE A 83 -8.03 5.69 -4.37
N VAL A 84 -7.36 4.57 -4.08
CA VAL A 84 -7.12 4.12 -2.70
C VAL A 84 -5.62 4.02 -2.47
N THR A 85 -5.09 4.79 -1.52
CA THR A 85 -3.71 4.63 -1.05
C THR A 85 -3.67 3.69 0.15
N ILE A 86 -2.79 2.69 0.06
CA ILE A 86 -2.56 1.72 1.14
C ILE A 86 -1.34 2.14 1.99
N ARG A 87 -0.78 3.33 1.73
CA ARG A 87 0.36 3.85 2.48
C ARG A 87 -0.13 4.43 3.80
N HIS A 88 0.48 3.99 4.89
CA HIS A 88 0.17 4.48 6.23
C HIS A 88 0.51 5.97 6.41
N ASP A 89 1.71 6.38 5.98
CA ASP A 89 2.17 7.76 6.15
C ASP A 89 1.76 8.61 4.93
N PRO A 90 0.92 9.66 5.09
CA PRO A 90 0.59 10.58 4.01
C PRO A 90 1.67 11.66 3.78
N ARG A 91 2.68 11.76 4.64
CA ARG A 91 3.73 12.80 4.59
C ARG A 91 4.79 12.48 3.54
N HIS A 92 4.39 12.49 2.28
CA HIS A 92 5.29 12.39 1.14
C HIS A 92 4.70 13.12 -0.07
N GLY A 93 5.57 13.66 -0.93
CA GLY A 93 5.15 14.48 -2.06
C GLY A 93 4.22 13.76 -3.03
N GLY A 94 4.42 12.44 -3.20
CA GLY A 94 3.52 11.62 -4.01
C GLY A 94 2.07 11.58 -3.51
N HIS A 95 1.82 11.75 -2.20
CA HIS A 95 0.47 11.79 -1.65
C HIS A 95 -0.20 13.10 -2.02
N ALA A 96 0.48 14.22 -1.76
CA ALA A 96 -0.01 15.56 -2.10
C ALA A 96 -0.27 15.71 -3.61
N LEU A 97 0.61 15.19 -4.46
CA LEU A 97 0.45 15.21 -5.92
C LEU A 97 -0.73 14.37 -6.41
N VAL A 98 -0.94 13.18 -5.83
CA VAL A 98 -2.10 12.34 -6.17
C VAL A 98 -3.39 12.99 -5.67
N ALA A 99 -3.41 13.53 -4.46
CA ALA A 99 -4.57 14.25 -3.92
C ALA A 99 -4.96 15.44 -4.81
N GLU A 100 -3.99 16.27 -5.22
CA GLU A 100 -4.22 17.38 -6.15
C GLU A 100 -4.78 16.89 -7.50
N ALA A 101 -4.23 15.81 -8.05
CA ALA A 101 -4.69 15.24 -9.31
C ALA A 101 -6.10 14.64 -9.21
N CYS A 102 -6.42 13.93 -8.12
CA CYS A 102 -7.75 13.39 -7.88
C CYS A 102 -8.78 14.52 -7.78
N ALA A 103 -8.49 15.58 -7.02
CA ALA A 103 -9.36 16.75 -6.91
C ALA A 103 -9.62 17.41 -8.28
N ARG A 104 -8.57 17.54 -9.11
CA ARG A 104 -8.68 18.09 -10.47
C ARG A 104 -9.58 17.28 -11.39
N HIS A 105 -9.59 15.95 -11.22
CA HIS A 105 -10.33 15.03 -12.08
C HIS A 105 -11.65 14.54 -11.47
N GLY A 106 -12.07 15.09 -10.33
CA GLY A 106 -13.31 14.68 -9.65
C GLY A 106 -13.29 13.23 -9.15
N LEU A 107 -12.11 12.70 -8.81
CA LEU A 107 -11.95 11.35 -8.26
C LEU A 107 -11.96 11.37 -6.73
N THR A 108 -12.61 10.38 -6.14
CA THR A 108 -12.53 10.15 -4.69
C THR A 108 -11.13 9.62 -4.35
N TYR A 109 -10.47 10.19 -3.35
CA TYR A 109 -9.17 9.71 -2.86
C TYR A 109 -9.27 9.29 -1.39
N VAL A 110 -9.02 8.01 -1.11
CA VAL A 110 -9.20 7.41 0.22
C VAL A 110 -7.91 6.78 0.69
N THR A 111 -7.64 6.86 1.99
CA THR A 111 -6.51 6.19 2.64
C THR A 111 -7.00 4.98 3.44
N ILE A 112 -6.42 3.82 3.19
CA ILE A 112 -6.62 2.60 3.98
C ILE A 112 -5.24 2.15 4.47
N PRO A 113 -4.80 2.60 5.65
CA PRO A 113 -3.40 2.52 6.03
C PRO A 113 -3.01 1.09 6.46
N PHE A 114 -2.07 0.47 5.75
CA PHE A 114 -1.45 -0.79 6.17
C PHE A 114 0.07 -0.66 6.22
N PHE A 115 0.69 -1.46 7.08
CA PHE A 115 2.13 -1.65 7.13
C PHE A 115 2.55 -2.78 6.19
N SER A 116 3.75 -2.69 5.60
CA SER A 116 4.27 -3.74 4.73
C SER A 116 4.98 -4.87 5.48
N ARG A 117 5.33 -4.66 6.76
CA ARG A 117 6.19 -5.55 7.56
C ARG A 117 5.60 -5.91 8.92
N GLU A 118 4.32 -5.64 9.11
CA GLU A 118 3.58 -5.98 10.32
C GLU A 118 2.31 -6.72 9.93
N ALA A 119 1.88 -7.64 10.81
CA ALA A 119 0.59 -8.29 10.68
C ALA A 119 -0.52 -7.23 10.83
N PRO A 120 -1.44 -7.11 9.87
CA PRO A 120 -2.56 -6.17 10.00
C PRO A 120 -3.40 -6.48 11.23
N SER A 121 -3.94 -5.45 11.89
CA SER A 121 -4.86 -5.68 13.01
C SER A 121 -6.20 -6.24 12.52
N ARG A 122 -6.94 -6.92 13.41
CA ARG A 122 -8.33 -7.36 13.14
C ARG A 122 -9.18 -6.19 12.63
N ALA A 123 -9.12 -5.06 13.35
CA ALA A 123 -9.85 -3.85 13.00
C ALA A 123 -9.48 -3.33 11.59
N ALA A 124 -8.20 -3.26 11.23
CA ALA A 124 -7.78 -2.78 9.92
C ALA A 124 -8.31 -3.67 8.76
N ILE A 125 -8.33 -4.99 8.95
CA ILE A 125 -8.88 -5.92 7.95
C ILE A 125 -10.40 -5.73 7.82
N LEU A 126 -11.10 -5.62 8.94
CA LEU A 126 -12.56 -5.44 8.97
C LEU A 126 -12.97 -4.08 8.38
N ASP A 127 -12.24 -3.01 8.69
CA ASP A 127 -12.47 -1.67 8.14
C ASP A 127 -12.24 -1.65 6.63
N ALA A 128 -11.21 -2.34 6.13
CA ALA A 128 -10.96 -2.47 4.70
C ALA A 128 -12.08 -3.26 4.00
N ALA A 129 -12.58 -4.33 4.62
CA ALA A 129 -13.72 -5.08 4.09
C ALA A 129 -15.00 -4.23 4.04
N ALA A 130 -15.29 -3.50 5.12
CA ALA A 130 -16.42 -2.56 5.17
C ALA A 130 -16.28 -1.44 4.14
N PHE A 131 -15.06 -0.96 3.88
CA PHE A 131 -14.81 -0.02 2.79
C PHE A 131 -15.18 -0.61 1.43
N PHE A 132 -14.75 -1.82 1.11
CA PHE A 132 -15.06 -2.44 -0.18
C PHE A 132 -16.56 -2.68 -0.39
N ALA A 133 -17.31 -2.97 0.68
CA ALA A 133 -18.76 -3.10 0.59
C ALA A 133 -19.48 -1.80 0.16
N ARG A 134 -18.90 -0.63 0.43
CA ARG A 134 -19.52 0.68 0.16
C ARG A 134 -18.78 1.55 -0.86
N ALA A 135 -17.69 1.06 -1.43
CA ALA A 135 -16.82 1.85 -2.30
C ALA A 135 -17.49 2.14 -3.66
N ASP A 136 -17.20 3.31 -4.22
CA ASP A 136 -17.59 3.64 -5.60
C ASP A 136 -16.62 2.98 -6.59
N TYR A 137 -17.15 2.06 -7.38
CA TYR A 137 -16.40 1.31 -8.39
C TYR A 137 -16.53 1.92 -9.80
N PRO A 138 -15.56 1.69 -10.70
CA PRO A 138 -14.30 0.96 -10.50
C PRO A 138 -13.28 1.72 -9.63
N LEU A 139 -12.41 0.99 -8.93
CA LEU A 139 -11.38 1.57 -8.05
C LEU A 139 -9.95 1.18 -8.44
N LEU A 140 -8.99 2.03 -8.06
CA LEU A 140 -7.55 1.80 -8.25
C LEU A 140 -6.80 1.89 -6.92
N MET A 141 -6.24 0.77 -6.48
CA MET A 141 -5.48 0.65 -5.23
C MET A 141 -3.99 0.81 -5.51
N HIS A 142 -3.28 1.54 -4.66
CA HIS A 142 -1.83 1.63 -4.80
C HIS A 142 -1.11 1.67 -3.46
N CYS A 143 0.16 1.29 -3.48
CA CYS A 143 1.09 1.58 -2.40
C CYS A 143 2.35 2.22 -2.98
N LYS A 144 3.52 2.08 -2.34
CA LYS A 144 4.78 2.57 -2.91
C LYS A 144 5.19 1.80 -4.17
N SER A 145 5.45 0.50 -4.04
CA SER A 145 5.91 -0.36 -5.15
C SER A 145 4.81 -1.20 -5.80
N GLY A 146 3.58 -1.11 -5.29
CA GLY A 146 2.45 -1.91 -5.78
C GLY A 146 2.58 -3.41 -5.50
N ALA A 147 3.55 -3.82 -4.67
CA ALA A 147 3.88 -5.21 -4.40
C ALA A 147 3.16 -5.74 -3.15
N ASP A 148 3.62 -5.32 -1.96
CA ASP A 148 3.24 -5.98 -0.70
C ASP A 148 1.87 -5.52 -0.18
N ARG A 149 1.75 -4.26 0.28
CA ARG A 149 0.48 -3.69 0.79
C ARG A 149 -0.64 -3.73 -0.23
N ALA A 150 -0.33 -3.35 -1.47
CA ALA A 150 -1.29 -3.41 -2.57
C ALA A 150 -1.65 -4.86 -2.90
N GLY A 151 -0.72 -5.82 -2.78
CA GLY A 151 -0.99 -7.24 -2.98
C GLY A 151 -1.92 -7.82 -1.92
N PHE A 152 -1.65 -7.53 -0.64
CA PHE A 152 -2.49 -7.95 0.47
C PHE A 152 -3.91 -7.40 0.31
N ILE A 153 -4.05 -6.09 0.05
CA ILE A 153 -5.36 -5.46 -0.14
C ILE A 153 -6.07 -5.94 -1.41
N SER A 154 -5.33 -6.25 -2.48
CA SER A 154 -5.92 -6.85 -3.68
C SER A 154 -6.46 -8.25 -3.40
N ALA A 155 -5.74 -9.06 -2.63
CA ALA A 155 -6.24 -10.37 -2.19
C ALA A 155 -7.49 -10.21 -1.31
N LEU A 156 -7.44 -9.30 -0.33
CA LEU A 156 -8.58 -9.04 0.55
C LEU A 156 -9.81 -8.60 -0.23
N TYR A 157 -9.66 -7.68 -1.20
CA TYR A 157 -10.74 -7.27 -2.10
C TYR A 157 -11.38 -8.47 -2.82
N LEU A 158 -10.57 -9.35 -3.43
CA LEU A 158 -11.08 -10.52 -4.13
C LEU A 158 -11.88 -11.44 -3.20
N ILE A 159 -11.40 -11.64 -1.97
CA ILE A 159 -12.06 -12.48 -0.97
C ILE A 159 -13.40 -11.88 -0.54
N VAL A 160 -13.43 -10.61 -0.16
CA VAL A 160 -14.59 -10.02 0.53
C VAL A 160 -15.61 -9.37 -0.41
N ALA A 161 -15.19 -8.92 -1.60
CA ALA A 161 -16.06 -8.23 -2.55
C ALA A 161 -16.41 -9.08 -3.77
N GLU A 162 -15.59 -10.10 -4.10
CA GLU A 162 -15.82 -10.98 -5.25
C GLU A 162 -15.95 -12.46 -4.88
N ASN A 163 -15.90 -12.81 -3.59
CA ASN A 163 -16.03 -14.18 -3.08
C ASN A 163 -15.03 -15.18 -3.69
N VAL A 164 -13.84 -14.69 -4.08
CA VAL A 164 -12.77 -15.56 -4.57
C VAL A 164 -12.15 -16.33 -3.39
N PRO A 165 -11.93 -17.65 -3.51
CA PRO A 165 -11.29 -18.44 -2.46
C PRO A 165 -9.95 -17.84 -2.02
N VAL A 166 -9.64 -17.92 -0.72
CA VAL A 166 -8.41 -17.36 -0.13
C VAL A 166 -7.17 -17.99 -0.78
N ARG A 167 -7.23 -19.29 -1.08
CA ARG A 167 -6.14 -20.01 -1.75
C ARG A 167 -5.81 -19.45 -3.12
N GLU A 168 -6.80 -18.93 -3.85
CA GLU A 168 -6.61 -18.27 -5.14
C GLU A 168 -6.22 -16.80 -4.96
N ALA A 169 -6.98 -16.05 -4.15
CA ALA A 169 -6.79 -14.62 -3.94
C ALA A 169 -5.38 -14.26 -3.43
N ARG A 170 -4.79 -15.12 -2.58
CA ARG A 170 -3.43 -14.90 -2.04
C ARG A 170 -2.35 -14.80 -3.13
N HIS A 171 -2.58 -15.26 -4.36
CA HIS A 171 -1.63 -15.11 -5.48
C HIS A 171 -1.40 -13.65 -5.91
N GLN A 172 -2.19 -12.71 -5.40
CA GLN A 172 -1.90 -11.28 -5.46
C GLN A 172 -0.61 -10.90 -4.70
N LEU A 173 -0.14 -11.74 -3.78
CA LEU A 173 1.19 -11.70 -3.19
C LEU A 173 2.09 -12.70 -3.95
N SER A 174 2.77 -12.23 -5.00
CA SER A 174 3.63 -13.10 -5.81
C SER A 174 4.78 -12.37 -6.46
N LEU A 175 5.78 -13.14 -6.92
CA LEU A 175 6.94 -12.63 -7.66
C LEU A 175 6.54 -11.86 -8.93
N ARG A 176 5.38 -12.18 -9.53
CA ARG A 176 4.79 -11.41 -10.65
C ARG A 176 4.67 -9.93 -10.32
N PHE A 177 4.32 -9.62 -9.07
CA PHE A 177 4.16 -8.25 -8.58
C PHE A 177 5.37 -7.78 -7.77
N LEU A 178 6.53 -8.45 -7.90
CA LEU A 178 7.77 -8.23 -7.16
C LEU A 178 7.62 -8.40 -5.64
N HIS A 179 6.68 -9.22 -5.19
CA HIS A 179 6.53 -9.55 -3.78
C HIS A 179 7.40 -10.76 -3.39
N PHE A 180 8.12 -10.65 -2.27
CA PHE A 180 9.03 -11.69 -1.77
C PHE A 180 8.59 -12.18 -0.38
N SER A 181 7.91 -13.32 -0.33
CA SER A 181 7.39 -13.93 0.91
C SER A 181 8.49 -14.38 1.88
N ALA A 182 9.72 -14.55 1.41
CA ALA A 182 10.87 -14.88 2.26
C ALA A 182 11.41 -13.68 3.07
N SER A 183 10.99 -12.45 2.75
CA SER A 183 11.39 -11.24 3.47
C SER A 183 10.41 -10.90 4.61
N ARG A 184 10.66 -9.82 5.36
CA ARG A 184 9.72 -9.29 6.38
C ARG A 184 8.32 -9.02 5.84
N THR A 185 8.19 -8.74 4.54
CA THR A 185 6.87 -8.54 3.93
C THR A 185 6.06 -9.82 3.83
N GLY A 186 6.70 -10.98 3.99
CA GLY A 186 6.05 -12.29 4.04
C GLY A 186 5.09 -12.48 5.22
N ILE A 187 5.10 -11.55 6.18
CA ILE A 187 4.09 -11.51 7.24
C ILE A 187 2.67 -11.37 6.66
N LEU A 188 2.53 -10.73 5.49
CA LEU A 188 1.25 -10.57 4.81
C LEU A 188 0.75 -11.91 4.24
N ASP A 189 1.64 -12.74 3.68
CA ASP A 189 1.32 -14.11 3.27
C ASP A 189 0.93 -14.98 4.46
N ALA A 190 1.61 -14.78 5.60
CA ALA A 190 1.40 -15.55 6.80
C ALA A 190 -0.04 -15.42 7.32
N VAL A 191 -0.73 -14.30 7.07
CA VAL A 191 -2.16 -14.14 7.42
C VAL A 191 -3.02 -15.14 6.66
N PHE A 192 -2.90 -15.20 5.33
CA PHE A 192 -3.66 -16.13 4.50
C PHE A 192 -3.24 -17.58 4.75
N ALA A 193 -1.95 -17.83 5.00
CA ALA A 193 -1.46 -19.16 5.36
C ALA A 193 -2.02 -19.65 6.70
N ALA A 194 -2.14 -18.77 7.70
CA ALA A 194 -2.73 -19.12 8.99
C ALA A 194 -4.21 -19.48 8.87
N TYR A 195 -4.97 -18.72 8.05
CA TYR A 195 -6.36 -19.07 7.74
C TYR A 195 -6.45 -20.44 7.06
N LEU A 196 -5.69 -20.68 5.99
CA LEU A 196 -5.73 -21.94 5.24
C LEU A 196 -5.24 -23.15 6.06
N ALA A 197 -4.40 -22.92 7.08
CA ALA A 197 -4.00 -23.95 8.02
C ALA A 197 -5.12 -24.32 9.01
N ALA A 198 -5.93 -23.34 9.44
CA ALA A 198 -7.07 -23.55 10.34
C ALA A 198 -8.32 -24.06 9.60
N HIS A 199 -8.55 -23.61 8.38
CA HIS A 199 -9.73 -23.88 7.56
C HIS A 199 -9.31 -24.32 6.16
N ALA A 200 -8.77 -25.55 6.05
CA ALA A 200 -8.19 -26.06 4.81
C ALA A 200 -9.20 -26.26 3.67
N ASP A 201 -10.48 -26.45 4.00
CA ASP A 201 -11.61 -26.55 3.07
C ASP A 201 -12.26 -25.20 2.77
N GLU A 202 -11.84 -24.14 3.45
CA GLU A 202 -12.35 -22.76 3.32
C GLU A 202 -13.87 -22.66 3.60
N ALA A 203 -14.42 -23.60 4.37
CA ALA A 203 -15.84 -23.61 4.73
C ALA A 203 -16.23 -22.45 5.67
N THR A 204 -15.32 -22.04 6.55
CA THR A 204 -15.50 -20.86 7.39
C THR A 204 -15.14 -19.59 6.61
N PRO A 205 -16.03 -18.59 6.49
CA PRO A 205 -15.69 -17.33 5.82
C PRO A 205 -14.46 -16.66 6.42
N PHE A 206 -13.61 -16.09 5.56
CA PHE A 206 -12.36 -15.46 5.99
C PHE A 206 -12.57 -14.39 7.07
N LEU A 207 -13.62 -13.56 6.95
CA LEU A 207 -13.89 -12.50 7.93
C LEU A 207 -14.36 -13.03 9.28
N ASP A 208 -15.05 -14.18 9.31
CA ASP A 208 -15.49 -14.82 10.55
C ASP A 208 -14.25 -15.30 11.34
N TRP A 209 -13.31 -15.95 10.65
CA TRP A 209 -12.02 -16.32 11.22
C TRP A 209 -11.22 -15.10 11.69
N VAL A 210 -11.22 -14.00 10.93
CA VAL A 210 -10.57 -12.74 11.36
C VAL A 210 -11.18 -12.20 12.65
N GLN A 211 -12.50 -12.27 12.79
CA GLN A 211 -13.21 -11.77 13.97
C GLN A 211 -12.99 -12.64 15.20
N GLN A 212 -12.94 -13.96 15.04
CA GLN A 212 -12.96 -14.90 16.15
C GLN A 212 -11.53 -15.34 16.53
N ASP A 213 -10.76 -15.82 15.56
CA ASP A 213 -9.56 -16.63 15.81
C ASP A 213 -8.24 -15.93 15.45
N TYR A 214 -8.23 -14.99 14.51
CA TYR A 214 -7.01 -14.39 13.99
C TYR A 214 -6.22 -13.60 15.05
N ASP A 215 -5.02 -14.05 15.44
CA ASP A 215 -4.17 -13.32 16.39
C ASP A 215 -2.95 -12.70 15.69
N PRO A 216 -2.95 -11.38 15.44
CA PRO A 216 -1.82 -10.70 14.78
C PRO A 216 -0.55 -10.70 15.64
N ALA A 217 -0.66 -10.66 16.98
CA ALA A 217 0.49 -10.67 17.86
C ALA A 217 1.18 -12.04 17.86
N ARG A 218 0.39 -13.12 17.92
CA ARG A 218 0.90 -14.49 17.76
C ARG A 218 1.51 -14.72 16.38
N LEU A 219 0.89 -14.19 15.32
CA LEU A 219 1.44 -14.30 13.98
C LEU A 219 2.81 -13.60 13.87
N MET A 220 2.94 -12.40 14.45
CA MET A 220 4.21 -11.66 14.48
C MET A 220 5.31 -12.38 15.26
N GLN A 221 4.97 -13.06 16.36
CA GLN A 221 5.96 -13.80 17.16
C GLN A 221 6.45 -15.08 16.46
N THR A 222 5.57 -15.72 15.70
CA THR A 222 5.86 -17.01 15.04
C THR A 222 6.51 -16.83 13.66
N PHE A 223 6.25 -15.72 12.97
CA PHE A 223 6.81 -15.44 11.65
C PHE A 223 8.32 -15.13 11.72
N LYS A 224 9.10 -15.84 10.90
CA LYS A 224 10.55 -15.62 10.77
C LYS A 224 10.92 -15.38 9.31
N ALA A 225 11.37 -14.17 9.00
CA ALA A 225 11.94 -13.86 7.69
C ALA A 225 13.29 -14.58 7.48
N ARG A 226 13.60 -14.95 6.22
CA ARG A 226 14.88 -15.55 5.86
C ARG A 226 15.89 -14.45 5.51
N GLY A 227 17.00 -14.39 6.25
CA GLY A 227 17.90 -13.22 6.33
C GLY A 227 18.44 -12.65 5.01
N VAL A 228 18.66 -13.48 3.98
CA VAL A 228 19.20 -13.02 2.67
C VAL A 228 18.15 -12.26 1.85
N ALA A 229 16.90 -12.72 1.83
CA ALA A 229 15.81 -12.01 1.16
C ALA A 229 15.50 -10.67 1.84
N ASP A 230 15.66 -10.64 3.16
CA ASP A 230 15.52 -9.47 4.03
C ASP A 230 16.56 -8.36 3.75
N PHE A 231 17.76 -8.75 3.33
CA PHE A 231 18.83 -7.84 2.97
C PHE A 231 18.58 -7.19 1.60
N ILE A 232 18.14 -7.99 0.62
CA ILE A 232 17.77 -7.51 -0.71
C ILE A 232 16.57 -6.55 -0.62
N ASP A 233 15.52 -6.87 0.15
CA ASP A 233 14.38 -5.96 0.33
C ASP A 233 14.82 -4.60 0.94
N ARG A 234 15.68 -4.63 1.95
CA ARG A 234 16.14 -3.43 2.66
C ARG A 234 17.04 -2.54 1.80
N ILE A 235 17.98 -3.13 1.07
CA ILE A 235 18.97 -2.37 0.29
C ILE A 235 18.41 -1.89 -1.03
N LEU A 236 17.66 -2.75 -1.72
CA LEU A 236 17.25 -2.51 -3.09
C LEU A 236 15.92 -1.75 -3.17
N LEU A 237 15.04 -1.87 -2.17
CA LEU A 237 13.63 -1.49 -2.34
C LEU A 237 13.06 -0.50 -1.31
N ARG A 238 13.74 -0.20 -0.17
CA ARG A 238 13.33 0.78 0.88
C ARG A 238 11.80 1.00 0.95
N ARG A 239 11.05 -0.09 1.18
CA ARG A 239 9.61 -0.20 0.88
C ARG A 239 8.63 0.49 1.84
N GLU A 240 9.11 1.40 2.69
CA GLU A 240 8.24 2.24 3.53
C GLU A 240 7.74 3.46 2.74
#